data_AF-X1D105-F1
#
_entry.id   AF-X1D105-F1
#
_cell.length_a   1.000
_cell.length_b   1.000
_cell.length_c   1.000
_cell.angle_alpha   90.00
_cell.angle_beta   90.00
_cell.angle_gamma   90.00
#
_symmetry.space_group_name_H-M   'P 1'
#
loop_
_entity.id
_entity.type
_entity.pdbx_description
1 polymer ?
#
loop_
_entity_poly.entity_id
_entity_poly.type
_entity_poly.pdbx_seq_one_letter_code
_entity_poly.pdbx_strand_id
1 'polypeptide(L)'
;MWSFEGTRYGVFNSILEGFGVSPIHWFIESPMLIVICANAFLGISLATLIFTSAISSIPKDYTWAAEIDGASFWQTSRFIIIPLLKWPIMTMTAWHLMSFINSYVYI
;
A
#
# COMPACT_ATOMS: atom_id res chain seq x y z
N MET A 1 -6.24 0.46 18.73
CA MET A 1 -7.64 0.77 19.10
C MET A 1 -7.84 2.21 19.56
N TRP A 2 -6.94 2.80 20.35
CA TRP A 2 -7.06 4.20 20.82
C TRP A 2 -7.00 5.29 19.73
N SER A 3 -6.34 5.06 18.58
CA SER A 3 -6.19 6.11 17.55
C SER A 3 -7.47 6.43 16.76
N PHE A 4 -8.42 5.49 16.70
CA PHE A 4 -9.66 5.61 15.92
C PHE A 4 -10.90 5.81 16.80
N GLU A 5 -10.72 5.92 18.13
CA GLU A 5 -11.83 6.17 19.05
C GLU A 5 -12.54 7.46 18.65
N GLY A 6 -13.87 7.41 18.56
CA GLY A 6 -14.69 8.56 18.13
C GLY A 6 -14.76 9.69 19.17
N THR A 7 -14.15 9.50 20.33
CA THR A 7 -13.91 10.53 21.34
C THR A 7 -12.86 11.54 20.85
N ARG A 8 -12.91 12.76 21.39
CA ARG A 8 -11.98 13.89 21.10
C ARG A 8 -10.48 13.55 21.26
N TYR A 9 -10.17 12.45 21.94
CA TYR A 9 -8.80 11.97 22.21
C TYR A 9 -8.26 10.99 21.15
N GLY A 10 -9.05 10.60 20.14
CA GLY A 10 -8.55 9.82 19.02
C GLY A 10 -7.59 10.64 18.16
N VAL A 11 -6.39 10.12 17.90
CA VAL A 11 -5.31 10.79 17.15
C VAL A 11 -5.80 11.39 15.82
N PHE A 12 -6.70 10.70 15.12
CA PHE A 12 -7.27 11.22 13.86
C PHE A 12 -8.20 12.42 14.07
N ASN A 13 -9.06 12.38 15.10
CA ASN A 13 -9.98 13.48 15.40
C ASN A 13 -9.24 14.72 15.93
N SER A 14 -8.14 14.54 16.66
CA SER A 14 -7.30 15.67 17.08
C SER A 14 -6.62 16.40 15.91
N ILE A 15 -6.24 15.67 14.84
CA ILE A 15 -5.70 16.28 13.62
C ILE A 15 -6.80 17.04 12.86
N LEU A 16 -8.00 16.47 12.75
CA LEU A 16 -9.15 17.10 12.06
C LEU A 16 -9.66 18.36 12.77
N GLU A 17 -9.64 18.36 14.11
CA GLU A 17 -9.97 19.56 14.91
C GLU A 17 -8.97 20.69 14.65
N GLY A 18 -7.69 20.36 14.43
CA GLY A 18 -6.66 21.30 13.98
C GLY A 18 -6.91 21.95 12.62
N PHE A 19 -7.72 21.31 11.77
CA PHE A 19 -8.19 21.84 10.48
C PHE A 19 -9.62 22.42 10.55
N GLY A 20 -10.22 22.52 11.75
CA GLY A 20 -11.54 23.10 11.97
C GLY A 20 -12.72 22.20 11.59
N VAL A 21 -12.50 20.89 11.43
CA VAL A 21 -13.54 19.91 11.10
C VAL A 21 -14.08 19.29 12.38
N SER A 22 -15.41 19.18 12.50
CA SER A 22 -16.07 18.53 13.64
C SER A 22 -15.62 17.07 13.80
N PRO A 23 -15.45 16.56 15.03
CA PRO A 23 -14.97 15.21 15.28
C PRO A 23 -15.92 14.16 14.70
N ILE A 24 -15.39 13.29 13.84
CA ILE A 24 -16.14 12.24 13.15
C ILE A 24 -16.03 10.96 13.96
N HIS A 25 -17.16 10.31 14.23
CA HIS A 25 -17.17 8.96 14.80
C HIS A 25 -16.91 7.94 13.70
N TRP A 26 -15.64 7.72 13.36
CA TRP A 26 -15.19 6.87 12.26
C TRP A 26 -15.80 5.46 12.29
N PHE A 27 -15.98 4.88 13.48
CA PHE A 27 -16.56 3.54 13.66
C PHE A 27 -18.06 3.47 13.35
N ILE A 28 -18.78 4.59 13.46
CA ILE A 28 -20.24 4.65 13.29
C ILE A 28 -20.59 5.16 11.89
N GLU A 29 -19.92 6.21 11.43
CA GLU A 29 -20.20 6.81 10.13
C GLU A 29 -19.55 6.08 8.95
N SER A 30 -18.41 5.41 9.16
CA SER A 30 -17.66 4.76 8.07
C SER A 30 -16.89 3.51 8.52
N PRO A 31 -17.57 2.50 9.10
CA PRO A 31 -16.92 1.29 9.60
C PRO A 31 -16.13 0.53 8.52
N MET A 32 -16.62 0.52 7.28
CA MET A 32 -15.96 -0.21 6.18
C MET A 32 -14.61 0.42 5.79
N LEU A 33 -14.48 1.74 5.86
CA LEU A 33 -13.22 2.44 5.56
C LEU A 33 -12.13 2.08 6.57
N ILE A 34 -12.46 2.04 7.86
CA ILE A 34 -11.49 1.64 8.90
C ILE A 34 -10.99 0.23 8.66
N VAL A 35 -11.90 -0.71 8.37
CA VAL A 35 -11.54 -2.11 8.12
C VAL A 35 -10.64 -2.23 6.90
N ILE A 36 -10.93 -1.51 5.81
CA ILE A 36 -10.09 -1.49 4.61
C ILE A 36 -8.70 -0.90 4.93
N CYS A 37 -8.64 0.24 5.63
CA CYS A 37 -7.36 0.87 5.99
C CYS A 37 -6.52 0.00 6.92
N ALA A 38 -7.14 -0.67 7.90
CA ALA A 38 -6.45 -1.58 8.81
C ALA A 38 -5.87 -2.79 8.05
N ASN A 39 -6.66 -3.41 7.16
CA ASN A 39 -6.20 -4.51 6.33
C ASN A 39 -5.11 -4.08 5.35
N ALA A 40 -5.23 -2.91 4.74
CA ALA A 40 -4.20 -2.35 3.87
C ALA A 40 -2.88 -2.15 4.63
N PHE A 41 -2.94 -1.60 5.84
CA PHE A 41 -1.75 -1.37 6.66
C PHE A 41 -1.00 -2.67 7.00
N LEU A 42 -1.74 -3.72 7.37
CA LEU A 42 -1.14 -5.04 7.62
C LEU A 42 -0.44 -5.59 6.36
N GLY A 43 -1.07 -5.43 5.19
CA GLY A 43 -0.52 -5.90 3.91
C GLY A 43 0.73 -5.15 3.43
N ILE A 44 0.89 -3.87 3.78
CA ILE A 44 2.01 -3.03 3.31
C ILE A 44 3.38 -3.58 3.73
N SER A 45 3.50 -4.14 4.94
CA SER A 45 4.78 -4.64 5.45
C SER A 45 5.40 -5.73 4.57
N LEU A 46 4.60 -6.76 4.24
CA LEU A 46 5.03 -7.84 3.37
C LEU A 46 5.19 -7.36 1.92
N ALA A 47 4.29 -6.48 1.46
CA ALA A 47 4.36 -5.87 0.15
C ALA A 47 5.71 -5.23 -0.12
N THR A 48 6.15 -4.36 0.78
CA THR A 48 7.42 -3.67 0.66
C THR A 48 8.58 -4.65 0.60
N LEU A 49 8.60 -5.68 1.47
CA LEU A 49 9.67 -6.68 1.47
C LEU A 49 9.78 -7.42 0.13
N ILE A 50 8.65 -7.89 -0.40
CA ILE A 50 8.60 -8.63 -1.67
C ILE A 50 9.00 -7.72 -2.83
N PHE A 51 8.44 -6.51 -2.91
CA PHE A 51 8.77 -5.58 -3.99
C PHE A 51 10.22 -5.12 -3.95
N THR A 52 10.79 -4.86 -2.77
CA THR A 52 12.22 -4.52 -2.65
C THR A 52 13.11 -5.67 -3.12
N SER A 53 12.78 -6.90 -2.75
CA SER A 53 13.50 -8.10 -3.23
C SER A 53 13.37 -8.26 -4.75
N ALA A 54 12.16 -8.09 -5.29
CA ALA A 54 11.88 -8.20 -6.71
C ALA A 54 12.53 -7.10 -7.56
N ILE A 55 12.63 -5.88 -7.05
CA ILE A 55 13.37 -4.80 -7.72
C ILE A 55 14.87 -5.08 -7.67
N SER A 56 15.37 -5.57 -6.53
CA SER A 56 16.80 -5.88 -6.35
C SER A 56 17.29 -7.05 -7.22
N SER A 57 16.39 -7.91 -7.69
CA SER A 57 16.73 -9.02 -8.59
C SER A 57 16.83 -8.61 -10.06
N ILE A 58 16.37 -7.40 -10.43
CA ILE A 58 16.47 -6.88 -11.79
C ILE A 58 17.95 -6.58 -12.10
N PRO A 59 18.54 -7.16 -13.17
CA PRO A 59 19.91 -6.85 -13.57
C PRO A 59 20.10 -5.36 -13.88
N LYS A 60 21.19 -4.78 -13.38
CA LYS A 60 21.52 -3.35 -13.59
C LYS A 60 21.83 -3.00 -15.05
N ASP A 61 22.13 -4.01 -15.88
CA ASP A 61 22.41 -3.85 -17.30
C ASP A 61 21.24 -3.17 -18.05
N TYR A 62 20.00 -3.46 -17.66
CA TYR A 62 18.83 -2.81 -18.25
C TYR A 62 18.78 -1.31 -17.93
N THR A 63 19.13 -0.92 -16.70
CA THR A 63 19.15 0.50 -16.31
C THR A 63 20.32 1.24 -16.93
N TRP A 64 21.48 0.61 -17.08
CA TRP A 64 22.64 1.20 -17.75
C TRP A 64 22.42 1.37 -19.24
N ALA A 65 21.82 0.39 -19.92
CA ALA A 65 21.44 0.52 -21.31
C ALA A 65 20.45 1.69 -21.52
N ALA A 66 19.44 1.81 -20.65
CA ALA A 66 18.47 2.89 -20.72
C ALA A 66 19.11 4.28 -20.49
N GLU A 67 20.10 4.37 -19.61
CA GLU A 67 20.85 5.61 -19.37
C GLU A 67 21.70 6.02 -20.57
N ILE A 68 22.34 5.04 -21.24
CA ILE A 68 23.06 5.26 -22.50
C ILE A 68 22.11 5.74 -23.61
N ASP A 69 20.89 5.20 -23.65
CA ASP A 69 19.82 5.61 -24.57
C ASP A 69 19.18 6.97 -24.18
N GLY A 70 19.62 7.60 -23.08
CA GLY A 70 19.11 8.90 -22.63
C GLY A 70 17.70 8.86 -22.03
N ALA A 71 17.23 7.68 -21.59
CA ALA A 71 15.90 7.53 -21.02
C ALA A 71 15.79 8.21 -19.65
N SER A 72 14.71 8.95 -19.43
CA SER A 72 14.40 9.56 -18.13
C SER A 72 14.00 8.51 -17.09
N PHE A 73 14.16 8.84 -15.80
CA PHE A 73 13.76 7.95 -14.69
C PHE A 73 12.32 7.44 -14.79
N TRP A 74 11.39 8.29 -15.26
CA TRP A 74 9.99 7.93 -15.43
C TRP A 74 9.77 6.94 -16.59
N GLN A 75 10.53 7.09 -17.69
CA GLN A 75 10.51 6.15 -18.80
C GLN A 75 11.09 4.80 -18.36
N THR A 76 12.25 4.78 -17.70
CA THR A 76 12.85 3.55 -17.18
C THR A 76 11.93 2.82 -16.21
N SER A 77 11.29 3.57 -15.30
CA SER A 77 10.32 3.00 -14.36
C SER A 77 9.13 2.36 -15.07
N ARG A 78 8.52 3.06 -16.03
CA ARG A 78 7.30 2.61 -16.71
C ARG A 78 7.55 1.52 -17.76
N PHE A 79 8.65 1.60 -18.50
CA PHE A 79 8.91 0.73 -19.66
C PHE A 79 9.86 -0.42 -19.36
N ILE A 80 10.65 -0.36 -18.28
CA ILE A 80 11.59 -1.43 -17.89
C ILE A 80 11.15 -2.06 -16.57
N ILE A 81 11.06 -1.26 -15.50
CA ILE A 81 10.84 -1.80 -14.14
C ILE A 81 9.45 -2.42 -13.99
N ILE A 82 8.38 -1.69 -14.34
CA ILE A 82 6.99 -2.20 -14.21
C ILE A 82 6.76 -3.49 -15.03
N PRO A 83 7.18 -3.59 -16.31
CA PRO A 83 7.00 -4.83 -17.09
C PRO A 83 7.79 -6.03 -16.54
N LEU A 84 9.00 -5.81 -16.01
CA LEU A 84 9.81 -6.85 -15.38
C LEU A 84 9.18 -7.34 -14.07
N LEU A 85 8.54 -6.44 -13.32
CA LEU A 85 7.83 -6.76 -12.09
C LEU A 85 6.47 -7.47 -12.29
N LYS A 86 6.02 -7.72 -13.52
CA LYS A 86 4.70 -8.31 -13.78
C LYS A 86 4.45 -9.63 -13.02
N TRP A 87 5.48 -10.47 -12.90
CA TRP A 87 5.40 -11.76 -12.22
C TRP A 87 5.29 -11.61 -10.69
N PRO A 88 6.18 -10.85 -10.02
CA PRO A 88 6.01 -10.46 -8.62
C PRO A 88 4.66 -9.83 -8.32
N ILE A 89 4.20 -8.89 -9.16
CA ILE A 89 2.90 -8.23 -9.00
C ILE A 89 1.77 -9.26 -9.03
N MET A 90 1.78 -10.16 -10.02
CA MET A 90 0.72 -11.17 -10.19
C MET A 90 0.67 -12.18 -9.04
N THR A 91 1.83 -12.68 -8.59
CA THR A 91 1.89 -13.61 -7.47
C THR A 91 1.39 -12.97 -6.18
N MET A 92 1.77 -11.72 -5.96
CA MET A 92 1.38 -10.98 -4.78
C MET A 92 -0.11 -10.60 -4.78
N THR A 93 -0.68 -10.17 -5.92
CA THR A 93 -2.12 -9.89 -6.01
C THR A 93 -2.95 -11.15 -5.82
N ALA A 94 -2.53 -12.29 -6.35
CA ALA A 94 -3.18 -13.58 -6.13
C ALA A 94 -3.16 -13.98 -4.65
N TRP A 95 -2.02 -13.81 -3.97
CA TRP A 95 -1.89 -14.09 -2.55
C TRP A 95 -2.78 -13.17 -1.69
N HIS A 96 -2.79 -11.86 -1.97
CA HIS A 96 -3.66 -10.92 -1.26
C HIS A 96 -5.14 -11.22 -1.48
N LEU A 97 -5.54 -11.59 -2.70
CA LEU A 97 -6.92 -12.00 -2.98
C LEU A 97 -7.33 -13.20 -2.11
N MET A 98 -6.46 -14.21 -2.00
CA MET A 98 -6.69 -15.35 -1.12
C MET A 98 -6.74 -14.95 0.36
N SER A 99 -5.84 -14.05 0.79
CA SER A 99 -5.82 -13.53 2.15
C SER A 99 -7.13 -12.83 2.50
N PHE A 100 -7.69 -12.02 1.59
CA PHE A 100 -8.97 -11.35 1.82
C PHE A 100 -10.14 -12.32 1.89
N ILE A 101 -10.18 -13.35 1.03
CA ILE A 101 -11.22 -14.39 1.08
C ILE A 101 -11.17 -15.13 2.42
N ASN A 102 -9.97 -15.50 2.86
CA ASN A 102 -9.79 -16.21 4.13
C ASN A 102 -10.10 -15.31 5.34
N SER A 103 -9.86 -14.00 5.24
CA SER A 103 -10.11 -13.06 6.34
C SER A 103 -11.56 -13.06 6.82
N TYR A 104 -12.54 -13.28 5.93
CA TYR A 104 -13.96 -13.35 6.33
C TYR A 104 -14.30 -14.54 7.22
N VAL A 105 -13.46 -15.57 7.26
CA VAL A 105 -13.68 -16.77 8.08
C VAL A 105 -13.20 -16.56 9.54
N TYR A 106 -12.32 -15.57 9.77
CA TYR A 106 -11.73 -15.29 11.08
C TYR A 106 -12.26 -14.00 11.74
N ILE A 107 -13.32 -13.41 11.18
CA ILE A 107 -14.08 -12.29 11.74
C ILE A 107 -15.44 -12.82 12.15
#